data_AF-A0A2V5Z2N8-F1
#
_entry.id   AF-A0A2V5Z2N8-F1
#
_cell.length_a   1.000
_cell.length_b   1.000
_cell.length_c   1.000
_cell.angle_alpha   90.00
_cell.angle_beta   90.00
_cell.angle_gamma   90.00
#
_symmetry.space_group_name_H-M   'P 1'
#
loop_
_entity.id
_entity.type
_entity.pdbx_description
1 polymer ?
#
loop_
_entity_poly.entity_id
_entity_poly.type
_entity_poly.pdbx_seq_one_letter_code
_entity_poly.pdbx_strand_id
1 'polypeptide(L)'
;MEGLQSVLQQLDGCELPLAAWESAVLPARVADYDPEWLDRLCFSGRVGWGRLSTPQNSNARASAPLRTSPIALYLRENLADWLALTLPKSATELSVNSQAVFEALQSGGALFFSELVNRSGLLPSQVEEALSQLAALGLVTSDSFDGLRALLVPSNKRPTFGRNTAKRRRRTNLASIEFAGRWSLLPRSGGFPAAMEGANGAGSREAAIEKFARVLLRRYGIVFRRMLERESFPVTWYELGRIYRRWEARGEIRGGYFVGGVSGEQFALPEAIGLLRSIRKRSSNAELITLSAADPLNLQGILTPGARIPAFTVNRILFRHGLPFATLESGEIRKLSDEQIPDLQIENALRIGKLRPSLRPYYK
;
A
#
# COMPACT_ATOMS: atom_id res chain seq x y z
N MET A 1 -18.69 -3.77 -3.25
CA MET A 1 -17.57 -4.72 -3.04
C MET A 1 -16.78 -5.01 -4.32
N GLU A 2 -17.42 -5.28 -5.46
CA GLU A 2 -16.69 -5.58 -6.73
C GLU A 2 -15.71 -4.49 -7.15
N GLY A 3 -16.09 -3.21 -7.06
CA GLY A 3 -15.19 -2.08 -7.37
C GLY A 3 -13.94 -2.05 -6.49
N LEU A 4 -14.05 -2.37 -5.19
CA LEU A 4 -12.90 -2.47 -4.30
C LEU A 4 -11.97 -3.61 -4.72
N GLN A 5 -12.53 -4.77 -5.07
CA GLN A 5 -11.73 -5.90 -5.53
C GLN A 5 -10.95 -5.56 -6.81
N SER A 6 -11.58 -4.89 -7.78
CA SER A 6 -10.89 -4.44 -9.00
C SER A 6 -9.75 -3.46 -8.68
N VAL A 7 -9.96 -2.54 -7.74
CA VAL A 7 -8.90 -1.61 -7.29
C VAL A 7 -7.76 -2.35 -6.59
N LEU A 8 -8.06 -3.34 -5.76
CA LEU A 8 -7.04 -4.16 -5.09
C LEU A 8 -6.26 -5.03 -6.08
N GLN A 9 -6.89 -5.53 -7.15
CA GLN A 9 -6.19 -6.21 -8.24
C GLN A 9 -5.25 -5.26 -9.00
N GLN A 10 -5.65 -4.00 -9.18
CA GLN A 10 -4.82 -2.97 -9.81
C GLN A 10 -3.61 -2.58 -8.93
N LEU A 11 -3.81 -2.54 -7.62
CA LEU A 11 -2.81 -2.15 -6.62
C LEU A 11 -2.07 -3.34 -5.98
N ASP A 12 -2.24 -4.54 -6.53
CA ASP A 12 -1.72 -5.78 -5.95
C ASP A 12 -0.20 -5.73 -5.77
N GLY A 13 0.27 -5.97 -4.54
CA GLY A 13 1.70 -5.93 -4.20
C GLY A 13 2.30 -4.53 -4.13
N CYS A 14 1.52 -3.46 -4.34
CA CYS A 14 1.99 -2.08 -4.17
C CYS A 14 2.14 -1.77 -2.67
N GLU A 15 3.28 -1.23 -2.27
CA GLU A 15 3.52 -0.81 -0.88
C GLU A 15 3.34 0.68 -0.70
N LEU A 16 2.43 1.05 0.20
CA LEU A 16 2.12 2.44 0.53
C LEU A 16 2.23 2.64 2.04
N PRO A 17 2.48 3.87 2.52
CA PRO A 17 2.36 4.16 3.95
C PRO A 17 1.01 3.68 4.48
N LEU A 18 0.99 2.95 5.61
CA LEU A 18 -0.24 2.37 6.15
C LEU A 18 -1.40 3.38 6.22
N ALA A 19 -1.13 4.60 6.67
CA ALA A 19 -2.14 5.64 6.77
C ALA A 19 -2.77 6.04 5.42
N ALA A 20 -2.06 5.90 4.31
CA ALA A 20 -2.50 6.37 3.00
C ALA A 20 -3.62 5.51 2.39
N TRP A 21 -3.66 4.21 2.70
CA TRP A 21 -4.63 3.26 2.12
C TRP A 21 -6.07 3.73 2.29
N GLU A 22 -6.54 3.86 3.53
CA GLU A 22 -7.94 4.21 3.80
C GLU A 22 -8.17 5.72 3.90
N SER A 23 -7.13 6.54 4.16
CA SER A 23 -7.31 7.99 4.25
C SER A 23 -7.34 8.71 2.90
N ALA A 24 -6.76 8.11 1.85
CA ALA A 24 -6.63 8.74 0.55
C ALA A 24 -6.80 7.78 -0.64
N VAL A 25 -6.08 6.66 -0.68
CA VAL A 25 -5.89 5.89 -1.91
C VAL A 25 -7.12 5.07 -2.30
N LEU A 26 -7.74 4.36 -1.36
CA LEU A 26 -8.95 3.60 -1.59
C LEU A 26 -10.17 4.51 -1.79
N PRO A 27 -10.43 5.54 -0.95
CA PRO A 27 -11.57 6.45 -1.17
C PRO A 27 -11.47 7.27 -2.46
N ALA A 28 -10.27 7.50 -3.01
CA ALA A 28 -10.10 8.19 -4.29
C ALA A 28 -10.51 7.32 -5.50
N ARG A 29 -10.55 5.98 -5.34
CA ARG A 29 -10.85 5.03 -6.42
C ARG A 29 -12.18 4.31 -6.26
N VAL A 30 -12.64 4.16 -5.02
CA VAL A 30 -13.87 3.44 -4.69
C VAL A 30 -14.88 4.44 -4.14
N ALA A 31 -15.88 4.74 -4.97
CA ALA A 31 -17.03 5.52 -4.54
C ALA A 31 -17.68 4.82 -3.34
N ASP A 32 -18.05 5.62 -2.36
CA ASP A 32 -18.64 5.13 -1.12
C ASP A 32 -17.87 4.07 -0.34
N TYR A 33 -16.53 4.10 -0.41
CA TYR A 33 -15.66 3.18 0.33
C TYR A 33 -16.09 3.02 1.80
N ASP A 34 -16.28 1.77 2.19
CA ASP A 34 -16.56 1.30 3.54
C ASP A 34 -15.41 0.39 4.00
N PRO A 35 -14.74 0.70 5.13
CA PRO A 35 -13.67 -0.12 5.68
C PRO A 35 -14.04 -1.58 5.92
N GLU A 36 -15.31 -1.87 6.24
CA GLU A 36 -15.77 -3.23 6.47
C GLU A 36 -15.62 -4.12 5.21
N TRP A 37 -15.64 -3.54 4.01
CA TRP A 37 -15.45 -4.30 2.78
C TRP A 37 -14.03 -4.85 2.66
N LEU A 38 -13.03 -4.07 3.06
CA LEU A 38 -11.64 -4.53 3.10
C LEU A 38 -11.48 -5.63 4.15
N ASP A 39 -12.05 -5.43 5.35
CA ASP A 39 -11.99 -6.41 6.42
C ASP A 39 -12.61 -7.74 6.00
N ARG A 40 -13.78 -7.74 5.33
CA ARG A 40 -14.40 -8.96 4.78
C ARG A 40 -13.54 -9.66 3.72
N LEU A 41 -12.84 -8.90 2.87
CA LEU A 41 -11.92 -9.49 1.88
C LEU A 41 -10.69 -10.11 2.54
N CYS A 42 -10.21 -9.53 3.64
CA CYS A 42 -9.15 -10.12 4.45
C CYS A 42 -9.62 -11.39 5.17
N PHE A 43 -10.77 -11.32 5.86
CA PHE A 43 -11.32 -12.46 6.60
C PHE A 43 -11.66 -13.65 5.70
N SER A 44 -12.12 -13.41 4.48
CA SER A 44 -12.36 -14.47 3.47
C SER A 44 -11.07 -15.04 2.87
N GLY A 45 -9.90 -14.49 3.22
CA GLY A 45 -8.60 -14.93 2.72
C GLY A 45 -8.35 -14.56 1.26
N ARG A 46 -9.15 -13.68 0.65
CA ARG A 46 -8.94 -13.22 -0.74
C ARG A 46 -7.83 -12.18 -0.83
N VAL A 47 -7.74 -11.33 0.19
CA VAL A 47 -6.75 -10.25 0.28
C VAL A 47 -5.93 -10.45 1.54
N GLY A 48 -4.61 -10.34 1.42
CA GLY A 48 -3.72 -10.25 2.57
C GLY A 48 -3.11 -8.86 2.68
N TRP A 49 -2.49 -8.59 3.82
CA TRP A 49 -1.70 -7.39 4.03
C TRP A 49 -0.34 -7.73 4.65
N GLY A 50 0.64 -6.86 4.46
CA GLY A 50 1.96 -7.02 5.05
C GLY A 50 2.99 -6.15 4.36
N ARG A 51 4.10 -5.89 5.03
CA ARG A 51 5.25 -5.28 4.38
C ARG A 51 6.01 -6.35 3.59
N LEU A 52 6.18 -6.11 2.31
CA LEU A 52 6.89 -6.96 1.36
C LEU A 52 8.36 -6.52 1.21
N SER A 53 8.67 -5.22 1.18
CA SER A 53 10.06 -4.78 1.09
C SER A 53 10.82 -4.99 2.38
N THR A 54 12.11 -5.35 2.26
CA THR A 54 13.02 -5.29 3.40
C THR A 54 13.25 -3.83 3.80
N PRO A 55 13.26 -3.50 5.10
CA PRO A 55 13.66 -2.17 5.55
C PRO A 55 15.07 -1.84 5.05
N GLN A 56 15.21 -0.77 4.25
CA GLN A 56 16.49 -0.37 3.64
C GLN A 56 17.55 0.05 4.66
N ASN A 57 17.13 0.47 5.86
CA ASN A 57 18.02 0.84 6.95
C ASN A 57 17.88 -0.16 8.09
N SER A 58 18.84 -1.07 8.24
CA SER A 58 18.95 -1.93 9.43
C SER A 58 19.14 -1.12 10.72
N ASN A 59 19.76 0.07 10.61
CA ASN A 59 20.03 0.98 11.72
C ASN A 59 18.94 2.04 11.95
N ALA A 60 17.94 2.14 11.07
CA ALA A 60 16.75 2.91 11.39
C ALA A 60 16.03 2.09 12.45
N ARG A 61 16.21 2.49 13.71
CA ARG A 61 15.64 1.88 14.93
C ARG A 61 14.32 1.17 14.60
N ALA A 62 14.10 -0.01 15.17
CA ALA A 62 12.86 -0.80 15.16
C ALA A 62 11.60 -0.02 15.67
N SER A 63 11.68 1.30 15.79
CA SER A 63 10.74 2.29 16.28
C SER A 63 10.12 3.15 15.16
N ALA A 64 10.39 2.86 13.87
CA ALA A 64 9.71 3.58 12.79
C ALA A 64 8.18 3.47 12.96
N PRO A 65 7.43 4.60 12.97
CA PRO A 65 6.00 4.56 13.23
C PRO A 65 5.27 3.68 12.22
N LEU A 66 4.42 2.77 12.71
CA LEU A 66 3.60 1.90 11.87
C LEU A 66 2.76 2.71 10.86
N ARG A 67 2.31 3.90 11.27
CA ARG A 67 1.53 4.83 10.44
C ARG A 67 2.17 5.16 9.09
N THR A 68 3.50 5.30 9.06
CA THR A 68 4.27 5.66 7.86
C THR A 68 4.98 4.46 7.24
N SER A 69 4.87 3.28 7.84
CA SER A 69 5.52 2.07 7.36
C SER A 69 4.89 1.63 6.03
N PRO A 70 5.70 1.17 5.05
CA PRO A 70 5.19 0.65 3.79
C PRO A 70 4.49 -0.69 4.04
N ILE A 71 3.19 -0.74 3.78
CA ILE A 71 2.36 -1.94 3.89
C ILE A 71 1.73 -2.16 2.51
N ALA A 72 1.86 -3.38 1.99
CA ALA A 72 1.12 -3.80 0.81
C ALA A 72 -0.25 -4.38 1.19
N LEU A 73 -1.23 -4.12 0.34
CA LEU A 73 -2.40 -4.96 0.18
C LEU A 73 -2.15 -5.83 -1.06
N TYR A 74 -2.39 -7.14 -0.94
CA TYR A 74 -2.13 -8.07 -2.03
C TYR A 74 -3.20 -9.14 -2.13
N LEU A 75 -3.39 -9.69 -3.32
CA LEU A 75 -4.19 -10.90 -3.48
C LEU A 75 -3.44 -12.06 -2.84
N ARG A 76 -4.11 -12.81 -1.96
CA ARG A 76 -3.42 -13.84 -1.16
C ARG A 76 -2.83 -14.95 -2.04
N GLU A 77 -3.48 -15.26 -3.16
CA GLU A 77 -3.00 -16.20 -4.19
C GLU A 77 -1.67 -15.78 -4.83
N ASN A 78 -1.36 -14.48 -4.84
CA ASN A 78 -0.14 -13.93 -5.44
C ASN A 78 0.98 -13.70 -4.42
N LEU A 79 0.73 -14.02 -3.14
CA LEU A 79 1.70 -13.79 -2.07
C LEU A 79 3.04 -14.46 -2.40
N ALA A 80 3.03 -15.74 -2.80
CA ALA A 80 4.25 -16.48 -3.12
C ALA A 80 5.08 -15.79 -4.22
N ASP A 81 4.44 -15.27 -5.27
CA ASP A 81 5.11 -14.52 -6.34
C ASP A 81 5.76 -13.24 -5.79
N TRP A 82 5.03 -12.48 -4.97
CA TRP A 82 5.56 -11.29 -4.30
C TRP A 82 6.70 -11.62 -3.34
N LEU A 83 6.66 -12.77 -2.66
CA LEU A 83 7.76 -13.25 -1.83
C LEU A 83 9.00 -13.60 -2.66
N ALA A 84 8.82 -14.19 -3.85
CA ALA A 84 9.91 -14.57 -4.75
C ALA A 84 10.63 -13.35 -5.38
N LEU A 85 9.97 -12.20 -5.47
CA LEU A 85 10.56 -10.97 -6.03
C LEU A 85 11.38 -10.17 -5.02
N THR A 86 11.28 -10.43 -3.73
CA THR A 86 11.95 -9.63 -2.70
C THR A 86 13.28 -10.18 -2.29
N LEU A 87 14.13 -9.29 -1.77
CA LEU A 87 15.41 -9.68 -1.22
C LEU A 87 15.25 -10.46 0.09
N PRO A 88 16.16 -11.40 0.38
CA PRO A 88 16.27 -12.02 1.70
C PRO A 88 16.41 -10.93 2.77
N LYS A 89 15.79 -11.16 3.92
CA LYS A 89 15.85 -10.21 5.03
C LYS A 89 17.16 -10.39 5.80
N SER A 90 17.90 -9.30 6.00
CA SER A 90 19.01 -9.30 6.96
C SER A 90 18.48 -9.45 8.38
N ALA A 91 19.24 -10.14 9.24
CA ALA A 91 18.91 -10.26 10.66
C ALA A 91 18.65 -8.86 11.24
N THR A 92 17.43 -8.66 11.76
CA THR A 92 17.02 -7.41 12.40
C THR A 92 16.95 -7.67 13.89
N GLU A 93 17.63 -6.86 14.70
CA GLU A 93 17.53 -6.95 16.16
C GLU A 93 16.12 -6.55 16.61
N LEU A 94 15.43 -7.46 17.27
CA LEU A 94 14.13 -7.22 17.87
C LEU A 94 14.29 -6.75 19.31
N SER A 95 13.37 -5.89 19.76
CA SER A 95 13.25 -5.58 21.19
C SER A 95 12.84 -6.84 21.96
N VAL A 96 13.11 -6.89 23.26
CA VAL A 96 12.77 -8.05 24.11
C VAL A 96 11.28 -8.42 24.01
N ASN A 97 10.40 -7.42 24.03
CA ASN A 97 8.95 -7.64 23.91
C ASN A 97 8.56 -8.16 22.51
N SER A 98 9.14 -7.57 21.45
CA SER A 98 8.90 -8.02 20.07
C SER A 98 9.42 -9.43 19.82
N GLN A 99 10.55 -9.78 20.42
CA GLN A 99 11.13 -11.12 20.38
C GLN A 99 10.21 -12.15 21.06
N ALA A 100 9.71 -11.85 22.26
CA ALA A 100 8.79 -12.74 22.97
C ALA A 100 7.49 -13.02 22.19
N VAL A 101 6.90 -11.98 21.58
CA VAL A 101 5.70 -12.14 20.72
C VAL A 101 6.04 -12.92 19.45
N PHE A 102 7.20 -12.67 18.85
CA PHE A 102 7.67 -13.41 17.68
C PHE A 102 7.83 -14.90 17.97
N GLU A 103 8.46 -15.26 19.09
CA GLU A 103 8.66 -16.66 19.53
C GLU A 103 7.33 -17.35 19.87
N ALA A 104 6.38 -16.62 20.46
CA ALA A 104 5.03 -17.12 20.70
C ALA A 104 4.33 -17.49 19.38
N LEU A 105 4.46 -16.67 18.33
CA LEU A 105 3.92 -16.97 17.00
C LEU A 105 4.71 -18.08 16.28
N GLN A 106 6.02 -18.12 16.44
CA GLN A 106 6.86 -19.15 15.83
C GLN A 106 6.53 -20.54 16.36
N SER A 107 6.35 -20.67 17.68
CA SER A 107 6.03 -21.94 18.34
C SER A 107 4.54 -22.28 18.31
N GLY A 108 3.66 -21.28 18.37
CA GLY A 108 2.21 -21.43 18.46
C GLY A 108 1.46 -21.35 17.13
N GLY A 109 2.13 -20.94 16.05
CA GLY A 109 1.47 -20.68 14.77
C GLY A 109 0.60 -19.42 14.80
N ALA A 110 -0.55 -19.47 14.14
CA ALA A 110 -1.48 -18.34 14.09
C ALA A 110 -2.30 -18.27 15.39
N LEU A 111 -2.18 -17.16 16.12
CA LEU A 111 -2.74 -16.97 17.46
C LEU A 111 -3.65 -15.73 17.53
N PHE A 112 -4.73 -15.80 18.29
CA PHE A 112 -5.52 -14.62 18.65
C PHE A 112 -4.76 -13.72 19.63
N PHE A 113 -5.15 -12.45 19.73
CA PHE A 113 -4.49 -11.48 20.59
C PHE A 113 -4.43 -11.91 22.07
N SER A 114 -5.52 -12.46 22.62
CA SER A 114 -5.56 -12.97 24.00
C SER A 114 -4.59 -14.13 24.23
N GLU A 115 -4.39 -14.99 23.23
CA GLU A 115 -3.44 -16.10 23.30
C GLU A 115 -2.00 -15.59 23.27
N LEU A 116 -1.71 -14.53 22.50
CA LEU A 116 -0.41 -13.87 22.50
C LEU A 116 -0.08 -13.25 23.85
N VAL A 117 -1.05 -12.56 24.49
CA VAL A 117 -0.88 -12.03 25.85
C VAL A 117 -0.54 -13.15 26.83
N ASN A 118 -1.32 -14.24 26.80
CA ASN A 118 -1.11 -15.36 27.71
C ASN A 118 0.23 -16.08 27.48
N ARG A 119 0.63 -16.31 26.22
CA ARG A 119 1.86 -17.03 25.89
C ARG A 119 3.11 -16.19 26.09
N SER A 120 3.07 -14.90 25.77
CA SER A 120 4.24 -14.02 25.94
C SER A 120 4.43 -13.54 27.38
N GLY A 121 3.38 -13.62 28.23
CA GLY A 121 3.41 -13.10 29.59
C GLY A 121 3.49 -11.57 29.69
N LEU A 122 3.36 -10.87 28.57
CA LEU A 122 3.42 -9.42 28.47
C LEU A 122 2.05 -8.78 28.78
N LEU A 123 2.08 -7.50 29.16
CA LEU A 123 0.86 -6.72 29.28
C LEU A 123 0.23 -6.50 27.89
N PRO A 124 -1.11 -6.38 27.77
CA PRO A 124 -1.77 -6.14 26.49
C PRO A 124 -1.18 -4.98 25.68
N SER A 125 -0.88 -3.85 26.33
CA SER A 125 -0.27 -2.69 25.66
C SER A 125 1.14 -2.97 25.12
N GLN A 126 1.90 -3.85 25.77
CA GLN A 126 3.23 -4.27 25.30
C GLN A 126 3.10 -5.20 24.10
N VAL A 127 2.10 -6.10 24.08
CA VAL A 127 1.80 -6.94 22.91
C VAL A 127 1.35 -6.09 21.72
N GLU A 128 0.51 -5.08 21.94
CA GLU A 128 0.10 -4.13 20.89
C GLU A 128 1.31 -3.40 20.29
N GLU A 129 2.22 -2.90 21.13
CA GLU A 129 3.44 -2.24 20.67
C GLU A 129 4.37 -3.19 19.91
N ALA A 130 4.55 -4.41 20.43
CA ALA A 130 5.32 -5.46 19.77
C ALA A 130 4.74 -5.82 18.39
N LEU A 131 3.43 -6.06 18.29
CA LEU A 131 2.77 -6.33 17.01
C LEU A 131 2.90 -5.16 16.03
N SER A 132 2.82 -3.92 16.51
CA SER A 132 3.07 -2.73 15.70
C SER A 132 4.50 -2.70 15.13
N GLN A 133 5.50 -2.98 15.97
CA GLN A 133 6.90 -3.05 15.53
C GLN A 133 7.12 -4.19 14.53
N LEU A 134 6.62 -5.39 14.83
CA LEU A 134 6.72 -6.56 13.96
C LEU A 134 6.02 -6.34 12.60
N ALA A 135 4.86 -5.68 12.59
CA ALA A 135 4.14 -5.35 11.36
C ALA A 135 4.91 -4.31 10.53
N ALA A 136 5.45 -3.27 11.17
CA ALA A 136 6.32 -2.28 10.52
C ALA A 136 7.58 -2.91 9.90
N LEU A 137 8.08 -3.98 10.52
CA LEU A 137 9.20 -4.78 10.01
C LEU A 137 8.79 -5.80 8.94
N GLY A 138 7.50 -6.06 8.70
CA GLY A 138 7.03 -7.09 7.77
C GLY A 138 7.23 -8.53 8.26
N LEU A 139 7.18 -8.74 9.57
CA LEU A 139 7.32 -10.06 10.19
C LEU A 139 5.98 -10.72 10.50
N VAL A 140 4.92 -9.93 10.68
CA VAL A 140 3.58 -10.43 11.03
C VAL A 140 2.52 -9.91 10.06
N THR A 141 1.42 -10.65 10.01
CA THR A 141 0.16 -10.31 9.36
C THR A 141 -1.01 -10.79 10.24
N SER A 142 -2.25 -10.48 9.86
CA SER A 142 -3.44 -11.02 10.50
C SER A 142 -4.59 -11.24 9.52
N ASP A 143 -5.60 -11.98 9.95
CA ASP A 143 -6.79 -12.32 9.15
C ASP A 143 -7.66 -11.09 8.78
N SER A 144 -7.43 -9.92 9.37
CA SER A 144 -8.20 -8.68 9.12
C SER A 144 -7.32 -7.43 9.11
N PHE A 145 -7.73 -6.41 8.35
CA PHE A 145 -7.08 -5.09 8.36
C PHE A 145 -7.47 -4.25 9.59
N ASP A 146 -8.54 -4.64 10.30
CA ASP A 146 -9.02 -3.95 11.50
C ASP A 146 -7.96 -3.90 12.63
N GLY A 147 -7.13 -4.93 12.73
CA GLY A 147 -6.00 -4.96 13.66
C GLY A 147 -4.99 -3.85 13.43
N LEU A 148 -4.59 -3.63 12.17
CA LEU A 148 -3.73 -2.51 11.80
C LEU A 148 -4.39 -1.16 12.06
N ARG A 149 -5.68 -1.05 11.73
CA ARG A 149 -6.48 0.15 11.94
C ARG A 149 -6.53 0.54 13.42
N ALA A 150 -6.70 -0.44 14.31
CA ALA A 150 -6.64 -0.24 15.75
C ALA A 150 -5.25 0.24 16.22
N LEU A 151 -4.18 -0.32 15.66
CA LEU A 151 -2.80 0.06 15.98
C LEU A 151 -2.43 1.49 15.57
N LEU A 152 -3.17 2.13 14.67
CA LEU A 152 -2.99 3.54 14.33
C LEU A 152 -3.49 4.52 15.39
N VAL A 153 -4.44 4.11 16.24
CA VAL A 153 -4.96 4.92 17.34
C VAL A 153 -3.97 4.83 18.50
N PRO A 154 -3.62 5.93 19.19
CA PRO A 154 -2.77 5.85 20.39
C PRO A 154 -3.38 4.93 21.46
N SER A 155 -2.59 4.11 22.14
CA SER A 155 -3.08 3.10 23.10
C SER A 155 -3.97 3.68 24.21
N ASN A 156 -3.71 4.91 24.66
CA ASN A 156 -4.53 5.60 25.67
C ASN A 156 -5.91 6.05 25.18
N LYS A 157 -6.14 6.06 23.86
CA LYS A 157 -7.42 6.40 23.22
C LYS A 157 -8.13 5.17 22.63
N ARG A 158 -7.53 3.97 22.73
CA ARG A 158 -8.14 2.73 22.24
C ARG A 158 -9.25 2.27 23.18
N PRO A 159 -10.40 1.82 22.65
CA PRO A 159 -11.41 1.17 23.47
C PRO A 159 -10.88 -0.17 23.97
N THR A 160 -10.72 -0.33 25.27
CA THR A 160 -10.38 -1.61 25.93
C THR A 160 -11.65 -2.37 26.30
N PHE A 161 -11.69 -3.68 26.04
CA PHE A 161 -12.79 -4.53 26.49
C PHE A 161 -12.74 -4.65 28.02
N GLY A 162 -13.90 -4.54 28.69
CA GLY A 162 -14.05 -4.79 30.13
C GLY A 162 -14.17 -3.57 31.05
N ARG A 163 -13.78 -2.35 30.64
CA ARG A 163 -13.85 -1.17 31.54
C ARG A 163 -15.10 -0.30 31.42
N ASN A 164 -15.95 -0.48 30.39
CA ASN A 164 -17.13 0.37 30.16
C ASN A 164 -18.24 -0.30 29.32
N THR A 165 -18.75 -1.45 29.78
CA THR A 165 -19.94 -2.11 29.17
C THR A 165 -21.21 -1.25 29.29
N ALA A 166 -21.32 -0.39 30.31
CA ALA A 166 -22.55 0.37 30.60
C ALA A 166 -22.82 1.59 29.70
N LYS A 167 -21.82 2.15 28.99
CA LYS A 167 -22.01 3.33 28.11
C LYS A 167 -22.11 2.99 26.62
N ARG A 168 -22.16 1.70 26.28
CA ARG A 168 -21.96 1.18 24.91
C ARG A 168 -23.19 1.27 23.98
N ARG A 169 -24.21 2.08 24.32
CA ARG A 169 -25.45 2.11 23.53
C ARG A 169 -25.49 3.13 22.40
N ARG A 170 -24.46 3.97 22.18
CA ARG A 170 -24.59 5.04 21.18
C ARG A 170 -23.38 5.60 20.42
N ARG A 171 -22.14 5.10 20.55
CA ARG A 171 -21.01 5.68 19.79
C ARG A 171 -19.98 4.66 19.31
N THR A 172 -19.93 4.52 17.98
CA THR A 172 -18.83 4.08 17.09
C THR A 172 -18.25 2.67 17.30
N ASN A 173 -18.43 1.81 16.29
CA ASN A 173 -17.67 0.58 16.03
C ASN A 173 -16.19 0.95 15.79
N LEU A 174 -15.47 1.25 16.87
CA LEU A 174 -14.03 1.47 16.82
C LEU A 174 -13.33 0.12 16.65
N ALA A 175 -12.39 0.06 15.71
CA ALA A 175 -11.48 -1.04 15.47
C ALA A 175 -10.85 -1.51 16.78
N SER A 176 -10.80 -2.83 16.98
CA SER A 176 -10.11 -3.44 18.12
C SER A 176 -9.06 -4.40 17.60
N ILE A 177 -7.89 -4.40 18.24
CA ILE A 177 -6.85 -5.38 17.93
C ILE A 177 -7.30 -6.81 18.19
N GLU A 178 -8.28 -6.99 19.09
CA GLU A 178 -8.91 -8.29 19.39
C GLU A 178 -9.80 -8.78 18.24
N PHE A 179 -10.30 -7.89 17.37
CA PHE A 179 -11.07 -8.24 16.18
C PHE A 179 -10.20 -8.39 14.92
N ALA A 180 -8.88 -8.36 15.08
CA ALA A 180 -7.94 -8.59 13.97
C ALA A 180 -7.96 -10.04 13.42
N GLY A 181 -8.71 -10.94 14.08
CA GLY A 181 -8.63 -12.38 13.87
C GLY A 181 -7.33 -12.94 14.47
N ARG A 182 -6.72 -13.92 13.80
CA ARG A 182 -5.45 -14.49 14.23
C ARG A 182 -4.30 -13.69 13.64
N TRP A 183 -3.30 -13.43 14.47
CA TRP A 183 -2.00 -12.92 14.08
C TRP A 183 -1.11 -14.10 13.73
N SER A 184 -0.31 -13.97 12.68
CA SER A 184 0.63 -15.01 12.25
C SER A 184 1.93 -14.38 11.75
N LEU A 185 3.01 -15.15 11.79
CA LEU A 185 4.21 -14.79 11.05
C LEU A 185 3.90 -14.71 9.55
N LEU A 186 4.40 -13.66 8.89
CA LEU A 186 4.39 -13.62 7.43
C LEU A 186 5.33 -14.75 6.95
N PRO A 187 5.00 -15.53 5.90
CA PRO A 187 5.74 -16.75 5.54
C PRO A 187 7.25 -16.59 5.31
N ARG A 188 7.79 -15.37 5.15
CA ARG A 188 9.24 -15.11 5.13
C ARG A 188 9.93 -15.17 6.49
N SER A 189 9.16 -15.21 7.57
CA SER A 189 9.60 -14.88 8.92
C SER A 189 9.65 -16.08 9.86
N GLY A 190 8.93 -17.15 9.55
CA GLY A 190 9.10 -18.43 10.21
C GLY A 190 10.12 -19.22 9.42
N GLY A 191 11.12 -19.81 10.07
CA GLY A 191 12.00 -20.83 9.49
C GLY A 191 11.25 -22.13 9.14
N PHE A 192 10.00 -22.03 8.67
CA PHE A 192 9.42 -23.08 7.87
C PHE A 192 10.42 -23.33 6.75
N PRO A 193 10.94 -24.57 6.61
CA PRO A 193 11.74 -24.89 5.46
C PRO A 193 10.97 -24.37 4.27
N ALA A 194 11.62 -23.59 3.42
CA ALA A 194 11.15 -23.44 2.07
C ALA A 194 11.07 -24.87 1.52
N ALA A 195 9.92 -25.52 1.70
CA ALA A 195 9.59 -26.81 1.12
C ALA A 195 9.35 -26.52 -0.36
N MET A 196 10.44 -26.12 -1.03
CA MET A 196 10.70 -25.83 -2.43
C MET A 196 12.06 -25.10 -2.59
N GLU A 197 13.04 -25.31 -1.71
CA GLU A 197 14.45 -25.29 -2.13
C GLU A 197 14.74 -26.57 -2.93
N GLY A 198 14.26 -26.59 -4.17
CA GLY A 198 14.57 -27.63 -5.13
C GLY A 198 14.49 -27.06 -6.51
N ALA A 199 15.64 -26.83 -7.15
CA ALA A 199 15.92 -26.68 -8.60
C ALA A 199 15.01 -25.79 -9.50
N ASN A 200 13.92 -25.20 -8.98
CA ASN A 200 12.86 -24.51 -9.69
C ASN A 200 12.74 -23.02 -9.31
N GLY A 201 13.63 -22.51 -8.45
CA GLY A 201 13.59 -21.11 -7.97
C GLY A 201 13.71 -20.06 -9.09
N ALA A 202 14.46 -20.37 -10.15
CA ALA A 202 14.56 -19.50 -11.32
C ALA A 202 13.24 -19.42 -12.10
N GLY A 203 12.57 -20.56 -12.33
CA GLY A 203 11.26 -20.63 -13.00
C GLY A 203 10.17 -19.96 -12.17
N SER A 204 10.21 -20.12 -10.84
CA SER A 204 9.29 -19.44 -9.92
C SER A 204 9.47 -17.91 -9.95
N ARG A 205 10.72 -17.42 -10.03
CA ARG A 205 10.97 -15.97 -10.11
C ARG A 205 10.57 -15.40 -11.47
N GLU A 206 10.83 -16.10 -12.58
CA GLU A 206 10.40 -15.65 -13.91
C GLU A 206 8.86 -15.51 -13.98
N ALA A 207 8.12 -16.50 -13.48
CA ALA A 207 6.66 -16.44 -13.38
C ALA A 207 6.19 -15.26 -12.52
N ALA A 208 6.88 -14.98 -11.41
CA ALA A 208 6.59 -13.84 -10.56
C ALA A 208 6.85 -12.49 -11.26
N ILE A 209 7.93 -12.37 -12.05
CA ILE A 209 8.20 -11.17 -12.86
C ILE A 209 7.11 -11.01 -13.93
N GLU A 210 6.69 -12.10 -14.57
CA GLU A 210 5.61 -12.07 -15.56
C GLU A 210 4.29 -11.60 -14.94
N LYS A 211 3.98 -12.06 -13.73
CA LYS A 211 2.82 -11.57 -12.98
C LYS A 211 2.96 -10.10 -12.60
N PHE A 212 4.14 -9.68 -12.14
CA PHE A 212 4.43 -8.29 -11.83
C PHE A 212 4.27 -7.38 -13.05
N ALA A 213 4.76 -7.80 -14.22
CA ALA A 213 4.61 -7.09 -15.49
C ALA A 213 3.12 -6.86 -15.84
N ARG A 214 2.27 -7.86 -15.62
CA ARG A 214 0.82 -7.75 -15.83
C ARG A 214 0.18 -6.75 -14.87
N VAL A 215 0.59 -6.76 -13.61
CA VAL A 215 0.12 -5.82 -12.60
C VAL A 215 0.54 -4.39 -12.95
N LEU A 216 1.78 -4.15 -13.36
CA LEU A 216 2.24 -2.81 -13.76
C LEU A 216 1.44 -2.24 -14.94
N LEU A 217 1.17 -3.06 -15.97
CA LEU A 217 0.33 -2.66 -17.10
C LEU A 217 -1.10 -2.31 -16.66
N ARG A 218 -1.70 -3.10 -15.76
CA ARG A 218 -3.03 -2.78 -15.20
C ARG A 218 -3.00 -1.52 -14.34
N ARG A 219 -1.94 -1.34 -13.55
CA ARG A 219 -1.79 -0.22 -12.60
C ARG A 219 -1.66 1.11 -13.31
N TYR A 220 -0.81 1.17 -14.33
CA TYR A 220 -0.41 2.41 -15.00
C TYR A 220 -1.01 2.59 -16.40
N GLY A 221 -1.49 1.52 -17.03
CA GLY A 221 -1.94 1.51 -18.43
C GLY A 221 -0.78 1.50 -19.43
N ILE A 222 0.20 2.38 -19.21
CA ILE A 222 1.45 2.48 -19.98
C ILE A 222 2.64 2.34 -19.04
N VAL A 223 3.59 1.50 -19.41
CA VAL A 223 4.80 1.24 -18.63
C VAL A 223 6.04 1.58 -19.45
N PHE A 224 6.95 2.31 -18.83
CA PHE A 224 8.29 2.66 -19.33
C PHE A 224 9.29 2.60 -18.17
N ARG A 225 10.59 2.55 -18.46
CA ARG A 225 11.66 2.32 -17.47
C ARG A 225 11.51 3.12 -16.18
N ARG A 226 11.24 4.43 -16.27
CA ARG A 226 11.19 5.31 -15.09
C ARG A 226 9.98 5.07 -14.19
N MET A 227 8.94 4.36 -14.64
CA MET A 227 7.82 3.97 -13.77
C MET A 227 8.26 3.07 -12.62
N LEU A 228 9.34 2.29 -12.80
CA LEU A 228 9.90 1.44 -11.75
C LEU A 228 10.45 2.25 -10.57
N GLU A 229 10.69 3.56 -10.72
CA GLU A 229 11.07 4.45 -9.62
C GLU A 229 9.98 4.56 -8.53
N ARG A 230 8.75 4.08 -8.80
CA ARG A 230 7.62 4.02 -7.85
C ARG A 230 7.39 2.64 -7.26
N GLU A 231 8.14 1.63 -7.68
CA GLU A 231 7.95 0.24 -7.29
C GLU A 231 9.03 -0.20 -6.29
N SER A 232 8.67 -1.04 -5.32
CA SER A 232 9.59 -1.50 -4.29
C SER A 232 10.31 -2.81 -4.62
N PHE A 233 9.82 -3.58 -5.60
CA PHE A 233 10.44 -4.84 -5.98
C PHE A 233 11.73 -4.60 -6.79
N PRO A 234 12.83 -5.33 -6.49
CA PRO A 234 14.09 -5.28 -7.23
C PRO A 234 13.99 -6.03 -8.58
N VAL A 235 13.09 -5.58 -9.45
CA VAL A 235 12.91 -6.08 -10.82
C VAL A 235 13.44 -5.04 -11.79
N THR A 236 14.32 -5.45 -12.68
CA THR A 236 14.95 -4.55 -13.64
C THR A 236 14.07 -4.31 -14.87
N TRP A 237 14.26 -3.16 -15.53
CA TRP A 237 13.63 -2.89 -16.82
C TRP A 237 14.02 -3.92 -17.89
N TYR A 238 15.22 -4.49 -17.80
CA TYR A 238 15.69 -5.51 -18.74
C TYR A 238 14.87 -6.80 -18.65
N GLU A 239 14.59 -7.27 -17.42
CA GLU A 239 13.76 -8.44 -17.18
C GLU A 239 12.33 -8.22 -17.68
N LEU A 240 11.74 -7.06 -17.39
CA LEU A 240 10.41 -6.70 -17.88
C LEU A 240 10.36 -6.55 -19.40
N GLY A 241 11.37 -5.91 -20.00
CA GLY A 241 11.45 -5.72 -21.45
C GLY A 241 11.44 -7.04 -22.23
N ARG A 242 12.09 -8.09 -21.70
CA ARG A 242 12.03 -9.44 -22.29
C ARG A 242 10.60 -9.99 -22.31
N ILE A 243 9.83 -9.81 -21.24
CA ILE A 243 8.43 -10.23 -21.16
C ILE A 243 7.55 -9.40 -22.10
N TYR A 244 7.68 -8.08 -22.04
CA TYR A 244 6.85 -7.18 -22.84
C TYR A 244 7.07 -7.34 -24.34
N ARG A 245 8.32 -7.52 -24.83
CA ARG A 245 8.57 -7.81 -26.25
C ARG A 245 7.95 -9.13 -26.70
N ARG A 246 7.95 -10.17 -25.85
CA ARG A 246 7.26 -11.44 -26.14
C ARG A 246 5.75 -11.23 -26.25
N TRP A 247 5.16 -10.49 -25.30
CA TRP A 247 3.72 -10.18 -25.31
C TRP A 247 3.32 -9.30 -26.50
N GLU A 248 4.17 -8.37 -26.89
CA GLU A 248 3.98 -7.54 -28.09
C GLU A 248 4.01 -8.39 -29.36
N ALA A 249 5.00 -9.30 -29.50
CA ALA A 249 5.07 -10.21 -30.64
C ALA A 249 3.84 -11.13 -30.75
N ARG A 250 3.20 -11.46 -29.62
CA ARG A 250 1.92 -12.18 -29.57
C ARG A 250 0.68 -11.29 -29.77
N GLY A 251 0.86 -9.98 -29.84
CA GLY A 251 -0.23 -9.02 -30.00
C GLY A 251 -1.06 -8.75 -28.75
N GLU A 252 -0.62 -9.23 -27.57
CA GLU A 252 -1.32 -9.00 -26.29
C GLU A 252 -1.21 -7.54 -25.84
N ILE A 253 -0.07 -6.90 -26.14
CA ILE A 253 0.24 -5.51 -25.82
C ILE A 253 0.80 -4.79 -27.04
N ARG A 254 0.96 -3.47 -26.95
CA ARG A 254 1.58 -2.65 -28.00
C ARG A 254 2.82 -1.95 -27.47
N GLY A 255 3.95 -2.09 -28.17
CA GLY A 255 5.11 -1.24 -28.00
C GLY A 255 4.97 0.03 -28.86
N GLY A 256 5.56 1.14 -28.39
CA GLY A 256 5.55 2.39 -29.13
C GLY A 256 5.91 3.61 -28.29
N TYR A 257 5.58 4.79 -28.81
CA TYR A 257 5.76 6.07 -28.13
C TYR A 257 4.39 6.65 -27.78
N PHE A 258 3.99 6.52 -26.51
CA PHE A 258 2.69 6.99 -26.03
C PHE A 258 2.83 8.24 -25.14
N VAL A 259 3.96 8.34 -24.44
CA VAL A 259 4.30 9.44 -23.53
C VAL A 259 5.41 10.29 -24.14
N GLY A 260 5.15 11.58 -24.33
CA GLY A 260 6.14 12.56 -24.79
C GLY A 260 7.17 12.89 -23.71
N GLY A 261 8.39 13.27 -24.13
CA GLY A 261 9.48 13.64 -23.21
C GLY A 261 10.16 12.47 -22.49
N VAL A 262 9.73 11.23 -22.77
CA VAL A 262 10.32 10.01 -22.21
C VAL A 262 10.99 9.22 -23.33
N SER A 263 12.29 8.93 -23.17
CA SER A 263 13.06 8.12 -24.12
C SER A 263 12.97 6.62 -23.80
N GLY A 264 13.22 5.79 -24.81
CA GLY A 264 13.24 4.34 -24.71
C GLY A 264 11.89 3.68 -25.03
N GLU A 265 11.87 2.35 -24.88
CA GLU A 265 10.69 1.53 -25.15
C GLU A 265 9.57 1.84 -24.13
N GLN A 266 8.34 1.87 -24.64
CA GLN A 266 7.13 1.99 -23.82
C GLN A 266 6.15 0.92 -24.28
N PHE A 267 5.43 0.34 -23.33
CA PHE A 267 4.47 -0.72 -23.58
C PHE A 267 3.13 -0.37 -22.97
N ALA A 268 2.05 -0.67 -23.69
CA ALA A 268 0.69 -0.32 -23.27
C ALA A 268 -0.30 -1.45 -23.55
N LEU A 269 -1.32 -1.55 -22.71
CA LEU A 269 -2.50 -2.36 -23.02
C LEU A 269 -3.28 -1.71 -24.18
N PRO A 270 -3.88 -2.50 -25.09
CA PRO A 270 -4.71 -1.96 -26.16
C PRO A 270 -5.83 -1.05 -25.65
N GLU A 271 -6.42 -1.43 -24.51
CA GLU A 271 -7.46 -0.69 -23.80
C GLU A 271 -6.98 0.70 -23.37
N ALA A 272 -5.76 0.81 -22.84
CA ALA A 272 -5.17 2.08 -22.41
C ALA A 272 -4.98 3.05 -23.58
N ILE A 273 -4.61 2.53 -24.76
CA ILE A 273 -4.50 3.33 -25.99
C ILE A 273 -5.86 3.86 -26.43
N GLY A 274 -6.89 3.01 -26.35
CA GLY A 274 -8.29 3.42 -26.61
C GLY A 274 -8.73 4.55 -25.68
N LEU A 275 -8.45 4.42 -24.38
CA LEU A 275 -8.75 5.44 -23.37
C LEU A 275 -8.01 6.75 -23.65
N LEU A 276 -6.71 6.73 -23.96
CA LEU A 276 -5.96 7.94 -24.32
C LEU A 276 -6.55 8.67 -25.53
N ARG A 277 -6.92 7.93 -26.59
CA ARG A 277 -7.56 8.49 -27.77
C ARG A 277 -8.92 9.11 -27.41
N SER A 278 -9.67 8.49 -26.51
CA SER A 278 -10.96 9.01 -26.04
C SER A 278 -10.80 10.30 -25.23
N ILE A 279 -9.80 10.38 -24.35
CA ILE A 279 -9.51 11.57 -23.54
C ILE A 279 -9.08 12.73 -24.44
N ARG A 280 -8.23 12.49 -25.44
CA ARG A 280 -7.81 13.51 -26.42
C ARG A 280 -8.99 14.11 -27.19
N LYS A 281 -10.07 13.35 -27.40
CA LYS A 281 -11.28 13.82 -28.10
C LYS A 281 -12.24 14.61 -27.18
N ARG A 282 -12.14 14.48 -25.86
CA ARG A 282 -12.97 15.24 -24.93
C ARG A 282 -12.44 16.67 -24.82
N SER A 283 -13.35 17.64 -24.70
CA SER A 283 -12.99 19.00 -24.30
C SER A 283 -12.32 18.97 -22.92
N SER A 284 -11.27 19.78 -22.72
CA SER A 284 -10.54 19.80 -21.45
C SER A 284 -11.47 20.23 -20.32
N ASN A 285 -11.75 19.33 -19.38
CA ASN A 285 -12.45 19.70 -18.15
C ASN A 285 -11.46 20.43 -17.25
N ALA A 286 -11.82 21.63 -16.77
CA ALA A 286 -11.01 22.43 -15.87
C ALA A 286 -11.14 21.99 -14.40
N GLU A 287 -11.53 20.73 -14.18
CA GLU A 287 -11.72 20.15 -12.86
C GLU A 287 -10.39 20.07 -12.12
N LEU A 288 -10.44 20.45 -10.84
CA LEU A 288 -9.34 20.34 -9.91
C LEU A 288 -9.36 18.97 -9.25
N ILE A 289 -8.29 18.21 -9.43
CA ILE A 289 -8.16 16.85 -8.90
C ILE A 289 -7.07 16.84 -7.82
N THR A 290 -7.46 16.63 -6.58
CA THR A 290 -6.51 16.47 -5.47
C THR A 290 -6.09 15.01 -5.32
N LEU A 291 -4.78 14.75 -5.29
CA LEU A 291 -4.19 13.45 -5.06
C LEU A 291 -3.30 13.48 -3.81
N SER A 292 -3.24 12.38 -3.06
CA SER A 292 -2.19 12.22 -2.03
C SER A 292 -0.83 12.02 -2.68
N ALA A 293 0.22 12.64 -2.15
CA ALA A 293 1.57 12.39 -2.66
C ALA A 293 2.03 10.94 -2.40
N ALA A 294 1.46 10.27 -1.41
CA ALA A 294 1.67 8.85 -1.14
C ALA A 294 1.03 7.93 -2.18
N ASP A 295 0.15 8.44 -3.05
CA ASP A 295 -0.52 7.64 -4.08
C ASP A 295 0.48 7.16 -5.16
N PRO A 296 0.33 5.93 -5.71
CA PRO A 296 1.17 5.46 -6.80
C PRO A 296 1.10 6.34 -8.05
N LEU A 297 0.03 7.11 -8.23
CA LEU A 297 -0.15 8.06 -9.34
C LEU A 297 0.51 9.43 -9.11
N ASN A 298 1.20 9.67 -7.99
CA ASN A 298 2.11 10.80 -7.89
C ASN A 298 3.33 10.55 -8.80
N LEU A 299 3.18 10.93 -10.07
CA LEU A 299 4.21 10.80 -11.11
C LEU A 299 4.93 12.13 -11.36
N GLN A 300 4.87 13.06 -10.40
CA GLN A 300 5.57 14.34 -10.51
C GLN A 300 7.08 14.14 -10.53
N GLY A 301 7.74 14.71 -11.55
CA GLY A 301 9.16 14.50 -11.82
C GLY A 301 9.48 13.17 -12.53
N ILE A 302 8.47 12.35 -12.86
CA ILE A 302 8.58 11.14 -13.68
C ILE A 302 7.90 11.36 -15.03
N LEU A 303 6.60 11.65 -14.99
CA LEU A 303 5.76 11.91 -16.16
C LEU A 303 5.70 13.40 -16.48
N THR A 304 5.54 14.23 -15.44
CA THR A 304 5.46 15.68 -15.56
C THR A 304 6.80 16.33 -15.16
N PRO A 305 7.19 17.44 -15.81
CA PRO A 305 8.45 18.11 -15.52
C PRO A 305 8.47 18.72 -14.11
N GLY A 306 9.67 18.95 -13.58
CA GLY A 306 9.90 19.59 -12.27
C GLY A 306 10.41 18.64 -11.19
N ALA A 307 10.59 19.18 -9.99
CA ALA A 307 11.10 18.44 -8.84
C ALA A 307 10.10 17.37 -8.39
N ARG A 308 10.61 16.23 -7.88
CA ARG A 308 9.77 15.17 -7.31
C ARG A 308 9.14 15.63 -5.99
N ILE A 309 7.90 15.23 -5.78
CA ILE A 309 7.18 15.46 -4.52
C ILE A 309 7.33 14.23 -3.63
N PRO A 310 7.87 14.37 -2.40
CA PRO A 310 8.01 13.26 -1.46
C PRO A 310 6.68 12.56 -1.18
N ALA A 311 6.69 11.22 -1.19
CA ALA A 311 5.51 10.36 -1.09
C ALA A 311 4.99 10.20 0.35
N PHE A 312 4.79 11.33 1.05
CA PHE A 312 4.25 11.33 2.41
C PHE A 312 2.73 11.44 2.41
N THR A 313 2.08 10.74 3.33
CA THR A 313 0.61 10.71 3.47
C THR A 313 0.00 12.08 3.76
N VAL A 314 0.75 13.02 4.33
CA VAL A 314 0.27 14.39 4.60
C VAL A 314 0.37 15.31 3.39
N ASN A 315 1.25 15.00 2.45
CA ASN A 315 1.46 15.82 1.27
C ASN A 315 0.33 15.60 0.24
N ARG A 316 -0.04 16.66 -0.48
CA ARG A 316 -1.09 16.62 -1.52
C ARG A 316 -0.60 17.30 -2.79
N ILE A 317 -1.14 16.86 -3.92
CA ILE A 317 -0.88 17.44 -5.24
C ILE A 317 -2.22 17.78 -5.85
N LEU A 318 -2.38 19.03 -6.27
CA LEU A 318 -3.55 19.52 -6.98
C LEU A 318 -3.24 19.50 -8.47
N PHE A 319 -4.01 18.75 -9.24
CA PHE A 319 -3.91 18.67 -10.69
C PHE A 319 -5.03 19.48 -11.35
N ARG A 320 -4.70 20.06 -12.50
CA ARG A 320 -5.66 20.66 -13.43
C ARG A 320 -5.23 20.29 -14.85
N HIS A 321 -6.18 19.87 -15.68
CA HIS A 321 -5.89 19.41 -17.05
C HIS A 321 -4.80 18.32 -17.12
N GLY A 322 -4.65 17.51 -16.06
CA GLY A 322 -3.62 16.47 -15.96
C GLY A 322 -2.23 16.97 -15.60
N LEU A 323 -2.04 18.28 -15.41
CA LEU A 323 -0.78 18.87 -14.98
C LEU A 323 -0.85 19.30 -13.50
N PRO A 324 0.24 19.13 -12.74
CA PRO A 324 0.30 19.56 -11.35
C PRO A 324 0.32 21.09 -11.29
N PHE A 325 -0.60 21.64 -10.51
CA PHE A 325 -0.84 23.08 -10.39
C PHE A 325 -0.37 23.63 -9.05
N ALA A 326 -0.61 22.91 -7.95
CA ALA A 326 -0.15 23.31 -6.61
C ALA A 326 0.11 22.07 -5.73
N THR A 327 0.93 22.24 -4.71
CA THR A 327 1.25 21.18 -3.74
C THR A 327 0.99 21.67 -2.33
N LEU A 328 0.65 20.73 -1.44
CA LEU A 328 0.72 20.92 0.00
C LEU A 328 1.88 20.05 0.50
N GLU A 329 2.94 20.68 0.97
CA GLU A 329 4.15 20.01 1.46
C GLU A 329 4.47 20.55 2.85
N SER A 330 4.56 19.66 3.84
CA SER A 330 4.86 20.05 5.23
C SER A 330 3.94 21.16 5.79
N GLY A 331 2.70 21.24 5.30
CA GLY A 331 1.70 22.25 5.72
C GLY A 331 1.70 23.55 4.90
N GLU A 332 2.71 23.75 4.06
CA GLU A 332 2.85 24.89 3.17
C GLU A 332 2.27 24.60 1.79
N ILE A 333 1.56 25.57 1.22
CA ILE A 333 1.06 25.48 -0.16
C ILE A 333 2.08 26.12 -1.09
N ARG A 334 2.48 25.39 -2.13
CA ARG A 334 3.39 25.87 -3.17
C ARG A 334 2.70 25.78 -4.52
N LYS A 335 2.58 26.90 -5.24
CA LYS A 335 2.09 26.90 -6.61
C LYS A 335 3.22 26.48 -7.56
N LEU A 336 2.89 25.62 -8.52
CA LEU A 336 3.82 25.12 -9.54
C LEU A 336 3.58 25.75 -10.92
N SER A 337 2.49 26.49 -11.07
CA SER A 337 2.07 27.15 -12.29
C SER A 337 1.56 28.56 -11.99
N ASP A 338 1.72 29.46 -12.96
CA ASP A 338 1.29 30.87 -12.89
C ASP A 338 -0.19 31.06 -13.23
N GLU A 339 -0.95 29.97 -13.44
CA GLU A 339 -2.39 30.08 -13.70
C GLU A 339 -3.14 30.75 -12.54
N GLN A 340 -4.03 31.68 -12.89
CA GLN A 340 -4.81 32.45 -11.93
C GLN A 340 -6.03 31.66 -11.45
N ILE A 341 -5.88 30.93 -10.35
CA ILE A 341 -6.96 30.31 -9.57
C ILE A 341 -7.01 31.02 -8.21
N PRO A 342 -8.21 31.37 -7.69
CA PRO A 342 -8.34 32.01 -6.39
C PRO A 342 -7.69 31.17 -5.28
N ASP A 343 -6.86 31.80 -4.44
CA ASP A 343 -6.11 31.10 -3.38
C ASP A 343 -7.01 30.28 -2.44
N LEU A 344 -8.18 30.83 -2.10
CA LEU A 344 -9.18 30.14 -1.28
C LEU A 344 -9.64 28.81 -1.90
N GLN A 345 -9.76 28.74 -3.23
CA GLN A 345 -10.15 27.51 -3.93
C GLN A 345 -9.03 26.47 -3.86
N ILE A 346 -7.77 26.90 -3.96
CA ILE A 346 -6.57 26.05 -3.84
C ILE A 346 -6.46 25.51 -2.42
N GLU A 347 -6.59 26.39 -1.42
CA GLU A 347 -6.57 26.03 -0.01
C GLU A 347 -7.66 25.02 0.33
N ASN A 348 -8.89 25.27 -0.12
CA ASN A 348 -10.01 24.36 0.08
C ASN A 348 -9.72 22.99 -0.56
N ALA A 349 -9.23 22.94 -1.80
CA ALA A 349 -8.96 21.69 -2.49
C ALA A 349 -7.81 20.87 -1.86
N LEU A 350 -6.79 21.52 -1.30
CA LEU A 350 -5.62 20.87 -0.72
C LEU A 350 -5.80 20.51 0.77
N ARG A 351 -6.44 21.38 1.55
CA ARG A 351 -6.57 21.23 3.02
C ARG A 351 -7.84 20.51 3.45
N ILE A 352 -8.93 20.63 2.69
CA ILE A 352 -10.18 19.95 3.03
C ILE A 352 -10.07 18.49 2.56
N GLY A 353 -9.52 17.65 3.45
CA GLY A 353 -9.49 16.22 3.23
C GLY A 353 -10.90 15.64 3.17
N LYS A 354 -11.17 14.79 2.17
CA LYS A 354 -12.41 14.01 2.06
C LYS A 354 -12.42 12.80 3.01
N LEU A 355 -11.84 12.91 4.21
CA LEU A 355 -11.80 11.81 5.17
C LEU A 355 -13.20 11.57 5.73
N ARG A 356 -13.74 10.38 5.41
CA ARG A 356 -15.07 9.95 5.84
C ARG A 356 -15.20 9.97 7.36
N PRO A 357 -16.36 10.37 7.92
CA PRO A 357 -16.59 10.37 9.36
C PRO A 357 -16.26 9.05 10.06
N SER A 358 -16.54 7.90 9.43
CA SER A 358 -16.22 6.56 9.94
C SER A 358 -14.72 6.31 10.11
N LEU A 359 -13.88 6.99 9.32
CA LEU A 359 -12.43 6.83 9.32
C LEU A 359 -11.68 7.87 10.18
N ARG A 360 -12.34 8.98 10.55
CA ARG A 360 -11.76 10.04 11.38
C ARG A 360 -11.16 9.58 12.71
N PRO A 361 -11.71 8.57 13.42
CA PRO A 361 -11.10 8.12 14.67
C PRO A 361 -9.69 7.55 14.52
N TYR A 362 -9.34 7.00 13.36
CA TYR A 362 -8.07 6.30 13.13
C TYR A 362 -7.02 7.16 12.42
N TYR A 363 -7.47 8.00 11.48
CA TYR A 363 -6.60 8.69 10.53
C TYR A 363 -6.48 10.21 10.76
N LYS A 364 -7.07 10.74 11.83
CA LYS A 364 -6.89 12.15 12.22
C LYS A 364 -5.44 12.51 12.50
#